data_AF-A0A4R6RUC3-F1
#
_entry.id   AF-A0A4R6RUC3-F1
#
_cell.length_a   1.000
_cell.length_b   1.000
_cell.length_c   1.000
_cell.angle_alpha   90.00
_cell.angle_beta   90.00
_cell.angle_gamma   90.00
#
_symmetry.space_group_name_H-M   'P 1'
#
loop_
_entity.id
_entity.type
_entity.pdbx_description
1 polymer ?
#
loop_
_entity_poly.entity_id
_entity_poly.type
_entity_poly.pdbx_seq_one_letter_code
_entity_poly.pdbx_strand_id
1 'polypeptide(L)'
;MTKAEELASIFRKSKKMIIEKLSDESVNITNTFVMINLEGEEYMNFFDKYNSYITTMDIPLEFEGVISIDKDDDQFSEDSLDTRIITDKLDEANLEVESTPFYLNRGKKEEVKLMKLESKKLAIFDREYEYLLSLGNEYRIKNTESPLFVLNNEKIKAVIMPVKYICETSIRNKVKKLIA
;
A
#
# COMPACT_ATOMS: atom_id res chain seq x y z
N MET A 1 -16.87 -4.72 -7.50
CA MET A 1 -15.52 -4.45 -8.04
C MET A 1 -14.72 -5.72 -7.85
N THR A 2 -14.04 -6.22 -8.89
CA THR A 2 -13.16 -7.40 -8.75
C THR A 2 -11.89 -7.01 -7.99
N LYS A 3 -11.12 -8.00 -7.51
CA LYS A 3 -9.81 -7.76 -6.88
C LYS A 3 -8.87 -6.95 -7.78
N ALA A 4 -8.80 -7.32 -9.06
CA ALA A 4 -8.01 -6.59 -10.05
C ALA A 4 -8.47 -5.14 -10.24
N GLU A 5 -9.79 -4.89 -10.21
CA GLU A 5 -10.35 -3.54 -10.31
C GLU A 5 -9.99 -2.67 -9.10
N GLU A 6 -10.11 -3.21 -7.89
CA GLU A 6 -9.71 -2.49 -6.67
C GLU A 6 -8.22 -2.15 -6.72
N LEU A 7 -7.36 -3.13 -7.01
CA LEU A 7 -5.91 -2.91 -7.13
C LEU A 7 -5.55 -1.90 -8.22
N ALA A 8 -6.05 -2.07 -9.43
CA ALA A 8 -5.75 -1.15 -10.53
C ALA A 8 -6.27 0.28 -10.23
N SER A 9 -7.38 0.41 -9.49
CA SER A 9 -7.92 1.71 -9.09
C SER A 9 -7.01 2.50 -8.14
N ILE A 10 -6.22 1.80 -7.31
CA ILE A 10 -5.23 2.40 -6.41
C ILE A 10 -4.09 3.04 -7.22
N PHE A 11 -3.63 2.36 -8.27
CA PHE A 11 -2.47 2.81 -9.04
C PHE A 11 -2.79 3.75 -10.20
N ARG A 12 -3.98 3.67 -10.81
CA ARG A 12 -4.32 4.39 -12.07
C ARG A 12 -4.22 5.92 -12.04
N LYS A 13 -4.13 6.53 -10.85
CA LYS A 13 -3.95 7.98 -10.67
C LYS A 13 -2.57 8.35 -10.11
N SER A 14 -1.70 7.36 -9.91
CA SER A 14 -0.36 7.57 -9.37
C SER A 14 0.48 8.33 -10.40
N LYS A 15 1.10 9.43 -9.97
CA LYS A 15 2.04 10.17 -10.83
C LYS A 15 3.29 9.38 -11.16
N LYS A 16 3.71 8.51 -10.24
CA LYS A 16 4.84 7.60 -10.40
C LYS A 16 4.40 6.22 -9.95
N MET A 17 4.59 5.24 -10.82
CA MET A 17 4.41 3.81 -10.53
C MET A 17 5.69 3.09 -10.91
N ILE A 18 6.08 2.11 -10.11
CA ILE A 18 7.27 1.31 -10.32
C ILE A 18 6.82 -0.15 -10.41
N ILE A 19 7.33 -0.87 -11.40
CA ILE A 19 7.11 -2.31 -11.59
C ILE A 19 8.49 -2.98 -11.59
N GLU A 20 8.76 -3.83 -10.59
CA GLU A 20 9.99 -4.64 -10.47
C GLU A 20 9.62 -6.12 -10.47
N LYS A 21 10.31 -6.91 -11.30
CA LYS A 21 10.15 -8.37 -11.31
C LYS A 21 11.17 -8.99 -10.37
N LEU A 22 10.69 -9.83 -9.47
CA LEU A 22 11.53 -10.50 -8.49
C LEU A 22 11.99 -11.88 -8.98
N SER A 23 13.05 -12.39 -8.34
CA SER A 23 13.65 -13.68 -8.70
C SER A 23 12.74 -14.89 -8.44
N ASP A 24 11.70 -14.71 -7.64
CA ASP A 24 10.70 -15.73 -7.29
C ASP A 24 9.45 -15.69 -8.19
N GLU A 25 9.55 -15.02 -9.34
CA GLU A 25 8.45 -14.79 -10.30
C GLU A 25 7.32 -13.90 -9.78
N SER A 26 7.46 -13.33 -8.59
CA SER A 26 6.56 -12.30 -8.10
C SER A 26 6.89 -10.92 -8.68
N VAL A 27 5.92 -10.02 -8.67
CA VAL A 27 6.05 -8.67 -9.20
C VAL A 27 5.67 -7.67 -8.12
N ASN A 28 6.60 -6.78 -7.80
CA ASN A 28 6.32 -5.63 -6.95
C ASN A 28 5.79 -4.48 -7.81
N ILE A 29 4.63 -3.96 -7.43
CA ILE A 29 4.05 -2.75 -8.00
C ILE A 29 3.93 -1.73 -6.89
N THR A 30 4.58 -0.57 -7.04
CA THR A 30 4.64 0.43 -5.98
C THR A 30 4.43 1.85 -6.49
N ASN A 31 3.81 2.68 -5.66
CA ASN A 31 3.77 4.13 -5.80
C ASN A 31 4.34 4.77 -4.53
N THR A 32 4.12 6.08 -4.34
CA THR A 32 4.62 6.81 -3.16
C THR A 32 4.14 6.27 -1.81
N PHE A 33 2.94 5.68 -1.75
CA PHE A 33 2.24 5.37 -0.50
C PHE A 33 2.04 3.88 -0.27
N VAL A 34 2.04 3.06 -1.31
CA VAL A 34 1.79 1.62 -1.20
C VAL A 34 2.69 0.82 -2.12
N MET A 35 2.84 -0.45 -1.76
CA MET A 35 3.40 -1.51 -2.58
C MET A 35 2.46 -2.71 -2.52
N ILE A 36 2.29 -3.42 -3.62
CA ILE A 36 1.66 -4.73 -3.68
C ILE A 36 2.62 -5.73 -4.31
N ASN A 37 2.52 -6.99 -3.88
CA ASN A 37 3.28 -8.10 -4.46
C ASN A 37 2.28 -9.11 -5.05
N LEU A 38 2.36 -9.31 -6.37
CA LEU A 38 1.46 -10.16 -7.14
C LEU A 38 2.23 -11.31 -7.80
N GLU A 39 1.59 -12.47 -7.91
CA GLU A 39 2.16 -13.66 -8.54
C GLU A 39 1.23 -14.14 -9.68
N GLY A 40 1.82 -14.62 -10.78
CA GLY A 40 1.10 -15.33 -11.85
C GLY A 40 -0.19 -14.63 -12.34
N GLU A 41 -1.33 -15.31 -12.17
CA GLU A 41 -2.64 -14.83 -12.62
C GLU A 41 -3.07 -13.53 -11.92
N GLU A 42 -2.62 -13.27 -10.69
CA GLU A 42 -2.94 -12.02 -9.99
C GLU A 42 -2.34 -10.82 -10.72
N TYR A 43 -1.09 -10.96 -11.17
CA TYR A 43 -0.39 -9.93 -11.93
C TYR A 43 -1.05 -9.70 -13.29
N MET A 44 -1.36 -10.78 -14.02
CA MET A 44 -2.05 -10.71 -15.32
C MET A 44 -3.38 -9.96 -15.21
N ASN A 45 -4.22 -10.35 -14.25
CA ASN A 45 -5.53 -9.74 -14.05
C ASN A 45 -5.43 -8.26 -13.65
N PHE A 46 -4.48 -7.92 -12.77
CA PHE A 46 -4.19 -6.52 -12.43
C PHE A 46 -3.80 -5.72 -13.68
N PHE A 47 -2.89 -6.27 -14.47
CA PHE A 47 -2.31 -5.63 -15.64
C PHE A 47 -3.35 -5.34 -16.72
N ASP A 48 -4.15 -6.36 -17.08
CA ASP A 48 -5.27 -6.23 -18.03
C ASP A 48 -6.23 -5.13 -17.59
N LYS A 49 -6.52 -5.05 -16.29
CA LYS A 49 -7.42 -4.04 -15.76
C LYS A 49 -6.79 -2.66 -15.72
N TYR A 50 -5.51 -2.55 -15.36
CA TYR A 50 -4.78 -1.29 -15.38
C TYR A 50 -4.78 -0.70 -16.80
N ASN A 51 -4.44 -1.48 -17.83
CA ASN A 51 -4.42 -1.01 -19.23
C ASN A 51 -5.81 -0.72 -19.80
N SER A 52 -6.89 -1.23 -19.19
CA SER A 52 -8.27 -0.93 -19.61
C SER A 52 -8.71 0.52 -19.31
N TYR A 53 -8.01 1.23 -18.42
CA TYR A 53 -8.39 2.58 -18.03
C TYR A 53 -7.91 3.61 -19.06
N ILE A 54 -8.78 4.54 -19.45
CA ILE A 54 -8.41 5.65 -20.34
C ILE A 54 -7.35 6.57 -19.70
N THR A 55 -7.26 6.58 -18.36
CA THR A 55 -6.35 7.44 -17.59
C THR A 55 -4.97 6.82 -17.37
N THR A 56 -4.75 5.59 -17.81
CA THR A 56 -3.48 4.88 -17.70
C THR A 56 -2.82 4.75 -19.06
N MET A 57 -1.53 4.46 -19.05
CA MET A 57 -0.83 4.08 -20.27
C MET A 57 -1.06 2.62 -20.59
N ASP A 58 -1.13 2.30 -21.89
CA ASP A 58 -1.03 0.94 -22.37
C ASP A 58 0.44 0.51 -22.33
N ILE A 59 0.78 -0.31 -21.33
CA ILE A 59 2.14 -0.79 -21.09
C ILE A 59 2.27 -2.25 -21.56
N PRO A 60 3.44 -2.70 -22.06
CA PRO A 60 3.69 -4.12 -22.35
C PRO A 60 3.80 -4.95 -21.07
N LEU A 61 3.26 -6.18 -21.07
CA LEU A 61 3.28 -7.08 -19.90
C LEU A 61 4.70 -7.34 -19.38
N GLU A 62 5.66 -7.32 -20.30
CA GLU A 62 7.06 -7.59 -20.08
C GLU A 62 7.80 -6.41 -19.42
N PHE A 63 7.16 -5.24 -19.33
CA PHE A 63 7.77 -4.03 -18.80
C PHE A 63 8.24 -4.20 -17.35
N GLU A 64 9.41 -3.65 -17.10
CA GLU A 64 10.04 -3.49 -15.80
C GLU A 64 10.69 -2.10 -15.80
N GLY A 65 10.35 -1.26 -14.84
CA GLY A 65 10.80 0.13 -14.83
C GLY A 65 9.91 1.07 -14.05
N VAL A 66 10.17 2.37 -14.24
CA VAL A 66 9.38 3.46 -13.69
C VAL A 66 8.48 4.04 -14.77
N ILE A 67 7.19 4.16 -14.43
CA ILE A 67 6.16 4.85 -15.18
C ILE A 67 5.91 6.20 -14.51
N SER A 68 6.16 7.28 -15.24
CA SER A 68 5.85 8.65 -14.79
C SER A 68 4.72 9.21 -15.64
N ILE A 69 3.59 9.52 -15.00
CA ILE A 69 2.42 10.11 -15.64
C ILE A 69 2.51 11.64 -15.48
N ASP A 70 3.35 12.27 -16.29
CA ASP A 70 3.34 13.71 -16.51
C ASP A 70 2.76 14.00 -17.91
N LYS A 71 1.96 15.06 -18.03
CA LYS A 71 1.15 15.33 -19.24
C LYS A 71 1.98 15.69 -20.49
N ASP A 72 3.28 15.96 -20.35
CA ASP A 72 4.07 16.66 -21.36
C ASP A 72 5.52 16.11 -21.58
N ASP A 73 5.90 14.94 -21.06
CA ASP A 73 7.29 14.42 -21.18
C ASP A 73 7.35 12.91 -21.47
N ASP A 74 8.51 12.41 -21.94
CA ASP A 74 8.77 10.98 -22.20
C ASP A 74 8.54 10.14 -20.92
N GLN A 75 7.57 9.22 -20.98
CA GLN A 75 6.88 8.66 -19.79
C GLN A 75 7.54 7.42 -19.17
N PHE A 76 8.68 6.99 -19.72
CA PHE A 76 9.39 5.78 -19.32
C PHE A 76 10.85 6.10 -19.01
N SER A 77 11.30 5.70 -17.82
CA SER A 77 12.71 5.81 -17.43
C SER A 77 13.16 4.50 -16.80
N GLU A 78 14.30 4.01 -17.25
CA GLU A 78 15.07 2.96 -16.57
C GLU A 78 15.76 3.61 -15.37
N ASP A 79 15.04 3.72 -14.25
CA ASP A 79 15.59 4.12 -12.95
C ASP A 79 16.06 2.86 -12.21
N SER A 80 17.04 2.97 -11.30
CA SER A 80 17.49 1.79 -10.56
C SER A 80 16.35 1.27 -9.67
N LEU A 81 15.82 0.10 -10.02
CA LEU A 81 14.77 -0.56 -9.25
C LEU A 81 15.40 -1.36 -8.12
N ASP A 82 15.15 -0.91 -6.89
CA ASP A 82 15.37 -1.75 -5.72
C ASP A 82 14.24 -1.50 -4.73
N THR A 83 13.07 -2.02 -5.07
CA THR A 83 11.93 -2.00 -4.16
C THR A 83 12.12 -3.01 -3.02
N ARG A 84 13.11 -3.92 -3.10
CA ARG A 84 13.43 -4.88 -2.04
C ARG A 84 13.92 -4.19 -0.76
N ILE A 85 14.54 -3.01 -0.87
CA ILE A 85 14.84 -2.14 0.28
C ILE A 85 13.62 -1.90 1.20
N ILE A 86 12.39 -1.96 0.66
CA ILE A 86 11.16 -1.83 1.45
C ILE A 86 10.78 -3.16 2.09
N THR A 87 10.80 -4.26 1.34
CA THR A 87 10.42 -5.59 1.83
C THR A 87 11.40 -6.15 2.85
N ASP A 88 12.70 -5.86 2.71
CA ASP A 88 13.76 -6.30 3.61
C ASP A 88 13.63 -5.72 5.03
N LYS A 89 12.81 -4.68 5.20
CA LYS A 89 12.51 -4.12 6.52
C LYS A 89 11.50 -4.94 7.32
N LEU A 90 10.96 -6.03 6.76
CA LEU A 90 10.04 -6.92 7.47
C LEU A 90 10.66 -7.49 8.76
N ASP A 91 11.95 -7.82 8.76
CA ASP A 91 12.66 -8.35 9.94
C ASP A 91 12.71 -7.34 11.10
N GLU A 92 12.58 -6.05 10.79
CA GLU A 92 12.48 -5.00 11.81
C GLU A 92 11.04 -4.80 12.32
N ALA A 93 10.03 -5.31 11.60
CA ALA A 93 8.61 -5.14 11.88
C ALA A 93 8.07 -6.18 12.88
N ASN A 94 8.56 -6.11 14.12
CA ASN A 94 8.30 -7.13 15.15
C ASN A 94 7.01 -6.91 15.97
N LEU A 95 6.18 -5.91 15.65
CA LEU A 95 4.95 -5.64 16.38
C LEU A 95 3.73 -6.06 15.56
N GLU A 96 2.87 -6.87 16.16
CA GLU A 96 1.57 -7.21 15.59
C GLU A 96 0.59 -6.04 15.68
N VAL A 97 -0.28 -5.97 14.67
CA VAL A 97 -1.25 -4.91 14.51
C VAL A 97 -2.64 -5.49 14.26
N GLU A 98 -3.62 -5.04 15.03
CA GLU A 98 -5.03 -5.42 14.92
C GLU A 98 -5.79 -4.39 14.07
N SER A 99 -6.52 -4.86 13.06
CA SER A 99 -7.45 -4.03 12.29
C SER A 99 -8.67 -3.67 13.14
N THR A 100 -8.95 -2.38 13.31
CA THR A 100 -10.12 -1.92 14.08
C THR A 100 -11.24 -1.49 13.14
N PRO A 101 -12.52 -1.51 13.55
CA PRO A 101 -13.62 -0.98 12.76
C PRO A 101 -13.64 0.57 12.70
N PHE A 102 -12.67 1.25 13.31
CA PHE A 102 -12.68 2.69 13.50
C PHE A 102 -11.90 3.44 12.43
N TYR A 103 -12.41 4.62 12.11
CA TYR A 103 -11.78 5.60 11.23
C TYR A 103 -11.78 6.96 11.91
N LEU A 104 -10.82 7.79 11.56
CA LEU A 104 -10.78 9.18 11.98
C LEU A 104 -11.03 10.09 10.79
N ASN A 105 -12.17 10.78 10.83
CA ASN A 105 -12.49 11.81 9.85
C ASN A 105 -11.61 13.05 10.10
N ARG A 106 -10.97 13.55 9.05
CA ARG A 106 -10.05 14.71 9.09
C ARG A 106 -10.60 15.92 8.33
N GLY A 107 -11.92 16.00 8.15
CA GLY A 107 -12.60 17.10 7.47
C GLY A 107 -12.36 17.06 5.96
N LYS A 108 -11.68 18.10 5.41
CA LYS A 108 -11.35 18.20 3.98
C LYS A 108 -10.23 17.25 3.51
N LYS A 109 -9.60 16.52 4.44
CA LYS A 109 -8.56 15.54 4.14
C LYS A 109 -9.17 14.13 4.12
N GLU A 110 -8.48 13.21 3.46
CA GLU A 110 -8.83 11.80 3.46
C GLU A 110 -8.94 11.25 4.89
N GLU A 111 -9.94 10.39 5.06
CA GLU A 111 -10.17 9.69 6.32
C GLU A 111 -9.02 8.72 6.56
N VAL A 112 -8.66 8.51 7.82
CA VAL A 112 -7.59 7.56 8.15
C VAL A 112 -8.15 6.35 8.86
N LYS A 113 -7.69 5.16 8.48
CA LYS A 113 -7.95 3.92 9.19
C LYS A 113 -7.16 3.90 10.49
N LEU A 114 -7.81 3.46 11.56
CA LEU A 114 -7.14 3.24 12.84
C LEU A 114 -6.83 1.75 13.01
N MET A 115 -5.59 1.45 13.37
CA MET A 115 -5.16 0.12 13.74
C MET A 115 -4.53 0.13 15.13
N LYS A 116 -4.72 -0.96 15.87
CA LYS A 116 -4.32 -1.07 17.28
C LYS A 116 -3.12 -1.98 17.41
N LEU A 117 -2.06 -1.46 18.02
CA LEU A 117 -0.91 -2.26 18.42
C LEU A 117 -1.19 -2.90 19.78
N GLU A 118 -0.56 -4.04 20.07
CA GLU A 118 -0.59 -4.68 21.40
C GLU A 118 -0.24 -3.71 22.53
N SER A 119 0.71 -2.80 22.27
CA SER A 119 1.15 -1.76 23.20
C SER A 119 0.09 -0.66 23.47
N LYS A 120 -1.16 -0.84 23.02
CA LYS A 120 -2.27 0.14 23.08
C LYS A 120 -1.96 1.47 22.38
N LYS A 121 -1.00 1.47 21.47
CA LYS A 121 -0.74 2.58 20.53
C LYS A 121 -1.61 2.40 19.29
N LEU A 122 -1.77 3.47 18.53
CA LEU A 122 -2.54 3.45 17.29
C LEU A 122 -1.61 3.73 16.11
N ALA A 123 -1.61 2.84 15.14
CA ALA A 123 -1.09 3.10 13.80
C ALA A 123 -2.22 3.68 12.94
N ILE A 124 -1.86 4.57 12.02
CA ILE A 124 -2.81 5.17 11.09
C ILE A 124 -2.27 5.18 9.67
N PHE A 125 -3.15 4.98 8.71
CA PHE A 125 -2.88 5.07 7.28
C PHE A 125 -4.12 5.58 6.57
N ASP A 126 -3.95 5.94 5.31
CA ASP A 126 -5.06 6.44 4.52
C ASP A 126 -6.13 5.35 4.33
N ARG A 127 -7.40 5.71 4.54
CA ARG A 127 -8.53 4.79 4.39
C ARG A 127 -8.66 4.33 2.94
N GLU A 128 -8.20 5.10 1.96
CA GLU A 128 -8.22 4.68 0.55
C GLU A 128 -7.50 3.34 0.31
N TYR A 129 -6.52 2.99 1.15
CA TYR A 129 -5.75 1.75 1.05
C TYR A 129 -6.30 0.61 1.91
N GLU A 130 -7.45 0.78 2.56
CA GLU A 130 -8.04 -0.25 3.44
C GLU A 130 -8.24 -1.59 2.73
N TYR A 131 -8.58 -1.58 1.43
CA TYR A 131 -8.74 -2.79 0.64
C TYR A 131 -7.50 -3.70 0.70
N LEU A 132 -6.29 -3.13 0.76
CA LEU A 132 -5.04 -3.88 0.78
C LEU A 132 -4.92 -4.80 2.01
N LEU A 133 -5.61 -4.48 3.12
CA LEU A 133 -5.65 -5.35 4.29
C LEU A 133 -6.30 -6.70 3.98
N SER A 134 -7.25 -6.74 3.04
CA SER A 134 -7.93 -7.98 2.64
C SER A 134 -7.04 -8.97 1.89
N LEU A 135 -5.84 -8.54 1.48
CA LEU A 135 -4.87 -9.39 0.77
C LEU A 135 -4.11 -10.33 1.72
N GLY A 136 -4.20 -10.08 3.02
CA GLY A 136 -3.53 -10.85 4.06
C GLY A 136 -4.40 -11.11 5.27
N ASN A 137 -3.87 -11.89 6.19
CA ASN A 137 -4.49 -12.23 7.47
C ASN A 137 -3.62 -11.82 8.66
N GLU A 138 -2.39 -11.36 8.41
CA GLU A 138 -1.43 -10.94 9.41
C GLU A 138 -0.89 -9.55 9.08
N TYR A 139 -0.67 -8.73 10.10
CA TYR A 139 -0.21 -7.35 9.94
C TYR A 139 0.93 -7.02 10.90
N ARG A 140 2.05 -6.55 10.35
CA ARG A 140 3.27 -6.28 11.12
C ARG A 140 3.78 -4.85 10.91
N ILE A 141 4.35 -4.26 11.96
CA ILE A 141 4.91 -2.90 11.94
C ILE A 141 6.11 -2.80 12.89
N LYS A 142 7.09 -1.94 12.60
CA LYS A 142 8.20 -1.64 13.53
C LYS A 142 7.78 -0.69 14.65
N ASN A 143 7.06 0.37 14.29
CA ASN A 143 6.48 1.37 15.20
C ASN A 143 5.40 2.16 14.45
N THR A 144 4.66 3.04 15.13
CA THR A 144 3.53 3.79 14.54
C THR A 144 3.90 4.73 13.38
N GLU A 145 5.18 5.00 13.15
CA GLU A 145 5.69 5.83 12.04
C GLU A 145 6.37 5.00 10.94
N SER A 146 6.29 3.67 11.03
CA SER A 146 6.86 2.75 10.04
C SER A 146 5.79 2.21 9.09
N PRO A 147 6.17 1.67 7.92
CA PRO A 147 5.24 1.01 7.01
C PRO A 147 4.54 -0.18 7.67
N LEU A 148 3.26 -0.35 7.38
CA LEU A 148 2.50 -1.53 7.71
C LEU A 148 2.74 -2.61 6.66
N PHE A 149 3.19 -3.78 7.07
CA PHE A 149 3.28 -4.96 6.23
C PHE A 149 2.00 -5.78 6.35
N VAL A 150 1.39 -6.10 5.22
CA VAL A 150 0.25 -7.02 5.12
C VAL A 150 0.77 -8.35 4.60
N LEU A 151 0.62 -9.39 5.41
CA LEU A 151 1.17 -10.71 5.16
C LEU A 151 0.07 -11.75 4.94
N ASN A 152 0.35 -12.72 4.07
CA ASN A 152 -0.45 -13.93 3.92
C ASN A 152 0.49 -15.14 3.97
N ASN A 153 0.41 -15.95 5.02
CA ASN A 153 1.33 -17.07 5.25
C ASN A 153 2.81 -16.63 5.15
N GLU A 154 3.21 -15.63 5.93
CA GLU A 154 4.56 -15.03 5.97
C GLU A 154 5.02 -14.30 4.69
N LYS A 155 4.30 -14.43 3.57
CA LYS A 155 4.59 -13.68 2.35
C LYS A 155 4.02 -12.27 2.41
N ILE A 156 4.82 -11.27 2.02
CA ILE A 156 4.36 -9.88 1.87
C ILE A 156 3.39 -9.81 0.69
N LYS A 157 2.16 -9.34 0.94
CA LYS A 157 1.16 -9.07 -0.12
C LYS A 157 0.96 -7.58 -0.36
N ALA A 158 1.14 -6.76 0.67
CA ALA A 158 1.17 -5.31 0.53
C ALA A 158 2.03 -4.63 1.60
N VAL A 159 2.48 -3.43 1.29
CA VAL A 159 3.08 -2.50 2.23
C VAL A 159 2.33 -1.18 2.14
N ILE A 160 1.94 -0.60 3.29
CA ILE A 160 1.19 0.65 3.35
C ILE A 160 1.98 1.67 4.18
N MET A 161 2.29 2.82 3.59
CA MET A 161 2.99 3.89 4.26
C MET A 161 2.10 4.54 5.33
N PRO A 162 2.67 4.88 6.49
CA PRO A 162 1.91 5.50 7.57
C PRO A 162 1.61 6.95 7.24
N VAL A 163 0.49 7.45 7.75
CA VAL A 163 0.16 8.87 7.67
C VAL A 163 0.70 9.59 8.89
N LYS A 164 1.42 10.69 8.70
CA LYS A 164 1.83 11.56 9.83
C LYS A 164 0.59 12.17 10.48
N TYR A 165 0.34 11.80 11.73
CA TYR A 165 -0.68 12.46 12.56
C TYR A 165 -0.05 13.56 13.41
N ILE A 166 -0.22 14.81 13.01
CA ILE A 166 0.15 15.97 13.81
C ILE A 166 -1.13 16.50 14.45
N CYS A 167 -1.33 16.27 15.75
CA CYS A 167 -2.41 16.88 16.52
C CYS A 167 -1.97 17.12 17.97
N GLU A 168 -2.41 18.24 18.55
CA GLU A 168 -2.10 18.66 19.92
C GLU A 168 -2.69 17.72 20.98
N THR A 169 -3.77 17.00 20.66
CA THR A 169 -4.37 15.97 21.51
C THR A 169 -4.10 14.58 20.94
N SER A 170 -3.58 13.67 21.77
CA SER A 170 -3.31 12.30 21.34
C SER A 170 -4.58 11.64 20.78
N ILE A 171 -4.46 10.94 19.63
CA ILE A 171 -5.58 10.16 19.05
C ILE A 171 -6.20 9.27 20.11
N ARG A 172 -5.35 8.68 20.96
CA ARG A 172 -5.77 7.83 22.07
C ARG A 172 -6.81 8.49 22.97
N ASN A 173 -6.67 9.78 23.31
CA ASN A 173 -7.65 10.48 24.14
C ASN A 173 -8.99 10.70 23.42
N LYS A 174 -8.98 10.86 22.10
CA LYS A 174 -10.19 11.00 21.28
C LYS A 174 -10.93 9.68 21.12
N VAL A 175 -10.20 8.57 20.97
CA VAL A 175 -10.78 7.24 20.71
C VAL A 175 -11.01 6.46 22.02
N LYS A 176 -10.47 6.89 23.17
CA LYS A 176 -10.67 6.23 24.48
C LYS A 176 -12.14 5.98 24.84
N LYS A 177 -13.07 6.79 24.31
CA LYS A 177 -14.51 6.66 24.50
C LYS A 177 -15.17 5.60 23.59
N LEU A 178 -14.47 5.16 22.54
CA LEU A 178 -14.95 4.23 21.51
C LEU A 178 -14.38 2.82 21.65
N ILE A 179 -13.21 2.67 22.30
CA ILE A 179 -12.54 1.38 22.56
C ILE A 179 -12.71 0.92 24.02
N ALA A 180 -13.71 1.46 24.73
CA ALA A 180 -14.00 1.13 26.13
C ALA A 180 -14.84 -0.15 26.24
#